data_AF-A0A8J2Q3T1-F1
#
_entry.id   AF-A0A8J2Q3T1-F1
#
_cell.length_a   1.000
_cell.length_b   1.000
_cell.length_c   1.000
_cell.angle_alpha   90.00
_cell.angle_beta   90.00
_cell.angle_gamma   90.00
#
_symmetry.space_group_name_H-M   'P 1'
#
loop_
_entity.id
_entity.type
_entity.pdbx_description
1 polymer ?
#
loop_
_entity_poly.entity_id
_entity_poly.type
_entity_poly.pdbx_seq_one_letter_code
_entity_poly.pdbx_strand_id
1 'polypeptide(L)'
;MPKSSRNCVWTLGMRLKCMLAFPYELYKILSGRSKPRQLGVRLGSDNLYFGFTSKICVDVIKTIMKNHGVGYSTVVHSAVNGGIARALKNSGIEPPAHIDYGYVLPVPNHPGGLNIQATQANIHLPCRVQCSKERLYQTQHFLKNAEESNLPLAIYHGASLLALAPIPIVRAMHKRMSNGGLSYMSNLPTTFTKEYADGLEIVDVFVTTSISDDLGLFISCGGINNKQRIMFNMDKSVFGDNATALKFAACIEEELDVLERLPKSITELNCY
;
A
#
# COMPACT_ATOMS: atom_id res chain seq x y z
N MET A 1 42.31 -31.27 -2.12
CA MET A 1 41.58 -30.78 -3.31
C MET A 1 40.47 -29.84 -2.87
N PRO A 2 40.52 -28.54 -3.23
CA PRO A 2 39.52 -27.56 -2.82
C PRO A 2 38.31 -27.60 -3.77
N LYS A 3 37.12 -27.90 -3.23
CA LYS A 3 35.83 -27.63 -3.87
C LYS A 3 35.30 -26.25 -3.40
N SER A 4 36.03 -25.16 -3.65
CA SER A 4 35.57 -23.80 -3.24
C SER A 4 35.28 -22.83 -4.38
N SER A 5 35.52 -23.20 -5.64
CA SER A 5 35.34 -22.26 -6.76
C SER A 5 33.93 -22.22 -7.37
N ARG A 6 33.11 -23.27 -7.20
CA ARG A 6 31.76 -23.33 -7.81
C ARG A 6 30.70 -22.52 -7.07
N ASN A 7 30.85 -22.32 -5.75
CA ASN A 7 29.93 -21.49 -4.98
C ASN A 7 30.15 -19.99 -5.27
N CYS A 8 31.40 -19.55 -5.49
CA CYS A 8 31.67 -18.13 -5.69
C CYS A 8 31.12 -17.58 -7.02
N VAL A 9 31.16 -18.37 -8.11
CA VAL A 9 30.61 -17.97 -9.42
C VAL A 9 29.08 -18.00 -9.41
N TRP A 10 28.46 -18.95 -8.71
CA TRP A 10 27.00 -19.01 -8.56
C TRP A 10 26.46 -17.90 -7.68
N THR A 11 27.12 -17.59 -6.57
CA THR A 11 26.73 -16.47 -5.69
C THR A 11 26.98 -15.12 -6.36
N LEU A 12 28.06 -14.97 -7.15
CA LEU A 12 28.31 -13.77 -7.94
C LEU A 12 27.32 -13.63 -9.09
N GLY A 13 26.98 -14.72 -9.80
CA GLY A 13 25.97 -14.74 -10.85
C GLY A 13 24.55 -14.50 -10.35
N MET A 14 24.21 -14.98 -9.15
CA MET A 14 22.96 -14.68 -8.45
C MET A 14 22.92 -13.23 -7.96
N ARG A 15 24.03 -12.71 -7.40
CA ARG A 15 24.13 -11.30 -7.00
C ARG A 15 24.08 -10.35 -8.21
N LEU A 16 24.70 -10.70 -9.33
CA LEU A 16 24.56 -9.95 -10.59
C LEU A 16 23.14 -10.01 -11.14
N LYS A 17 22.48 -11.18 -11.11
CA LYS A 17 21.06 -11.29 -11.50
C LYS A 17 20.14 -10.50 -10.56
N CYS A 18 20.39 -10.48 -9.26
CA CYS A 18 19.63 -9.66 -8.31
C CYS A 18 19.89 -8.15 -8.48
N MET A 19 21.13 -7.75 -8.77
CA MET A 19 21.48 -6.36 -9.11
C MET A 19 20.86 -5.89 -10.43
N LEU A 20 20.67 -6.81 -11.40
CA LEU A 20 20.04 -6.54 -12.70
C LEU A 20 18.51 -6.74 -12.70
N ALA A 21 17.94 -7.43 -11.70
CA ALA A 21 16.50 -7.70 -11.58
C ALA A 21 15.75 -6.71 -10.67
N PHE A 22 16.49 -5.81 -10.02
CA PHE A 22 15.99 -4.83 -9.04
C PHE A 22 14.82 -3.94 -9.51
N PRO A 23 14.58 -3.69 -10.82
CA PRO A 23 13.40 -2.94 -11.24
C PRO A 23 12.28 -3.76 -11.89
N TYR A 24 12.57 -4.92 -12.48
CA TYR A 24 11.61 -5.63 -13.31
C TYR A 24 10.61 -6.46 -12.50
N GLU A 25 11.06 -7.03 -11.37
CA GLU A 25 10.18 -7.81 -10.50
C GLU A 25 9.22 -6.91 -9.71
N LEU A 26 9.66 -5.72 -9.25
CA LEU A 26 8.76 -4.72 -8.68
C LEU A 26 7.73 -4.23 -9.70
N TYR A 27 8.13 -3.98 -10.96
CA TYR A 27 7.19 -3.66 -12.03
C TYR A 27 6.18 -4.79 -12.26
N LYS A 28 6.60 -6.06 -12.30
CA LYS A 28 5.67 -7.20 -12.45
C LYS A 28 4.70 -7.33 -11.27
N ILE A 29 5.19 -7.10 -10.05
CA ILE A 29 4.39 -7.13 -8.82
C ILE A 29 3.43 -5.94 -8.78
N LEU A 30 3.82 -4.74 -9.18
CA LEU A 30 2.90 -3.58 -9.16
C LEU A 30 1.94 -3.57 -10.36
N SER A 31 2.24 -4.27 -11.45
CA SER A 31 1.43 -4.31 -12.68
C SER A 31 0.54 -5.55 -12.85
N GLY A 32 0.43 -6.42 -11.83
CA GLY A 32 -0.41 -7.63 -11.94
C GLY A 32 0.16 -8.72 -12.86
N ARG A 33 1.44 -8.63 -13.25
CA ARG A 33 2.07 -9.50 -14.26
C ARG A 33 2.90 -10.66 -13.68
N SER A 34 2.95 -10.81 -12.36
CA SER A 34 3.64 -11.92 -11.70
C SER A 34 2.83 -13.22 -11.80
N LYS A 35 3.49 -14.32 -12.18
CA LYS A 35 2.98 -15.68 -11.90
C LYS A 35 3.43 -16.05 -10.49
N PRO A 36 2.52 -16.30 -9.53
CA PRO A 36 2.82 -16.59 -8.11
C PRO A 36 3.94 -17.61 -7.86
N ARG A 37 4.13 -18.57 -8.77
CA ARG A 37 5.10 -19.66 -8.60
C ARG A 37 6.54 -19.35 -9.01
N GLN A 38 6.82 -18.24 -9.71
CA GLN A 38 8.16 -17.99 -10.26
C GLN A 38 9.09 -17.20 -9.33
N LEU A 39 8.58 -16.60 -8.24
CA LEU A 39 9.39 -15.70 -7.41
C LEU A 39 10.15 -16.39 -6.27
N GLY A 40 9.92 -17.68 -5.99
CA GLY A 40 10.73 -18.42 -5.00
C GLY A 40 10.83 -17.73 -3.63
N VAL A 41 9.82 -16.91 -3.27
CA VAL A 41 9.79 -16.15 -2.01
C VAL A 41 9.72 -17.16 -0.88
N ARG A 42 10.79 -17.24 -0.09
CA ARG A 42 10.82 -18.09 1.09
C ARG A 42 10.02 -17.42 2.19
N LEU A 43 8.94 -18.08 2.60
CA LEU A 43 8.20 -17.84 3.84
C LEU A 43 9.16 -17.75 5.02
N GLY A 44 9.18 -16.56 5.63
CA GLY A 44 9.89 -16.27 6.87
C GLY A 44 9.82 -14.77 7.13
N SER A 45 9.47 -14.38 8.36
CA SER A 45 9.60 -13.00 8.86
C SER A 45 10.97 -12.38 8.55
N ASP A 46 11.98 -13.22 8.37
CA ASP A 46 13.36 -12.87 8.06
C ASP A 46 13.52 -12.21 6.68
N ASN A 47 12.53 -12.36 5.79
CA ASN A 47 12.49 -11.77 4.45
C ASN A 47 11.54 -10.56 4.33
N LEU A 48 11.13 -9.96 5.45
CA LEU A 48 10.37 -8.71 5.45
C LEU A 48 11.17 -7.56 6.06
N TYR A 49 11.05 -6.37 5.47
CA TYR A 49 11.36 -5.11 6.12
C TYR A 49 10.08 -4.45 6.59
N PHE A 50 10.14 -3.90 7.78
CA PHE A 50 9.14 -2.98 8.28
C PHE A 50 9.70 -1.56 8.15
N GLY A 51 8.99 -0.71 7.44
CA GLY A 51 9.28 0.71 7.34
C GLY A 51 8.07 1.54 7.69
N PHE A 52 8.32 2.81 8.00
CA PHE A 52 7.26 3.75 8.33
C PHE A 52 7.71 5.18 8.07
N THR A 53 6.76 6.06 7.77
CA THR A 53 6.98 7.51 7.76
C THR A 53 7.20 8.02 9.18
N SER A 54 7.76 9.22 9.31
CA SER A 54 7.63 10.04 10.50
C SER A 54 6.15 10.23 10.90
N LYS A 55 5.95 10.75 12.11
CA LYS A 55 4.60 11.06 12.62
C LYS A 55 4.05 12.27 11.86
N ILE A 56 3.11 12.02 10.97
CA ILE A 56 2.39 13.04 10.21
C ILE A 56 1.32 13.64 11.12
N CYS A 57 1.32 14.96 11.29
CA CYS A 57 0.24 15.63 12.01
C CYS A 57 -1.06 15.52 11.20
N VAL A 58 -2.14 15.06 11.84
CA VAL A 58 -3.44 14.89 11.17
C VAL A 58 -3.98 16.24 10.66
N ASP A 59 -3.56 17.36 11.25
CA ASP A 59 -3.95 18.70 10.79
C ASP A 59 -3.37 19.06 9.42
N VAL A 60 -2.22 18.48 9.02
CA VAL A 60 -1.68 18.61 7.66
C VAL A 60 -2.64 17.95 6.67
N ILE A 61 -3.07 16.72 6.96
CA ILE A 61 -4.03 15.98 6.12
C ILE A 61 -5.37 16.74 6.03
N LYS A 62 -5.89 17.23 7.16
CA LYS A 62 -7.11 18.05 7.19
C LYS A 62 -6.97 19.34 6.38
N THR A 63 -5.79 19.95 6.39
CA THR A 63 -5.51 21.16 5.60
C THR A 63 -5.57 20.85 4.10
N ILE A 64 -4.95 19.76 3.65
CA ILE A 64 -5.03 19.28 2.27
C ILE A 64 -6.48 18.98 1.88
N MET A 65 -7.23 18.26 2.72
CA MET A 65 -8.65 17.95 2.52
C MET A 65 -9.48 19.23 2.28
N LYS A 66 -9.30 20.23 3.16
CA LYS A 66 -10.03 21.51 3.08
C LYS A 66 -9.63 22.32 1.85
N ASN A 67 -8.34 22.35 1.52
CA ASN A 67 -7.84 23.14 0.39
C ASN A 67 -8.29 22.59 -0.96
N HIS A 68 -8.44 21.27 -1.09
CA HIS A 68 -8.74 20.62 -2.37
C HIS A 68 -10.15 20.01 -2.46
N GLY A 69 -10.93 20.01 -1.38
CA GLY A 69 -12.29 19.49 -1.34
C GLY A 69 -12.36 17.96 -1.44
N VAL A 70 -11.40 17.26 -0.83
CA VAL A 70 -11.24 15.80 -0.90
C VAL A 70 -11.34 15.13 0.47
N GLY A 71 -11.59 13.82 0.48
CA GLY A 71 -11.67 13.00 1.69
C GLY A 71 -10.31 12.67 2.31
N TYR A 72 -10.33 12.23 3.57
CA TYR A 72 -9.12 11.86 4.31
C TYR A 72 -8.36 10.71 3.63
N SER A 73 -9.05 9.60 3.37
CA SER A 73 -8.46 8.43 2.68
C SER A 73 -7.89 8.83 1.33
N THR A 74 -8.54 9.74 0.60
CA THR A 74 -8.03 10.24 -0.68
C THR A 74 -6.66 10.89 -0.56
N VAL A 75 -6.45 11.74 0.45
CA VAL A 75 -5.13 12.37 0.67
C VAL A 75 -4.07 11.31 0.96
N VAL A 76 -4.36 10.39 1.89
CA VAL A 76 -3.39 9.35 2.29
C VAL A 76 -3.06 8.42 1.12
N HIS A 77 -4.07 7.93 0.39
CA HIS A 77 -3.88 7.07 -0.77
C HIS A 77 -3.15 7.80 -1.91
N SER A 78 -3.46 9.07 -2.13
CA SER A 78 -2.76 9.88 -3.14
C SER A 78 -1.30 10.11 -2.76
N ALA A 79 -0.99 10.33 -1.49
CA ALA A 79 0.38 10.47 -1.00
C ALA A 79 1.19 9.18 -1.12
N VAL A 80 0.57 8.04 -0.85
CA VAL A 80 1.20 6.72 -1.04
C VAL A 80 1.45 6.46 -2.54
N ASN A 81 0.44 6.65 -3.39
CA ASN A 81 0.54 6.48 -4.84
C ASN A 81 1.59 7.44 -5.44
N GLY A 82 1.49 8.71 -5.08
CA GLY A 82 2.58 9.64 -4.74
C GLY A 82 4.01 9.10 -4.69
N GLY A 83 4.33 8.64 -3.49
CA GLY A 83 5.63 8.15 -3.11
C GLY A 83 6.07 6.95 -3.93
N ILE A 84 5.15 6.06 -4.35
CA ILE A 84 5.51 4.93 -5.23
C ILE A 84 5.95 5.43 -6.60
N ALA A 85 5.17 6.31 -7.24
CA ALA A 85 5.53 6.86 -8.54
C ALA A 85 6.90 7.55 -8.49
N ARG A 86 7.15 8.32 -7.43
CA ARG A 86 8.43 9.01 -7.19
C ARG A 86 9.57 8.03 -6.94
N ALA A 87 9.38 7.03 -6.08
CA ALA A 87 10.40 6.03 -5.77
C ALA A 87 10.80 5.20 -6.99
N LEU A 88 9.83 4.84 -7.85
CA LEU A 88 10.07 4.16 -9.11
C LEU A 88 10.90 5.03 -10.06
N LYS A 89 10.50 6.30 -10.26
CA LYS A 89 11.25 7.26 -11.08
C LYS A 89 12.68 7.47 -10.58
N ASN A 90 12.86 7.66 -9.27
CA ASN A 90 14.18 7.83 -8.64
C ASN A 90 15.08 6.59 -8.83
N SER A 91 14.48 5.43 -9.06
CA SER A 91 15.17 4.17 -9.35
C SER A 91 15.37 3.92 -10.86
N GLY A 92 15.02 4.87 -11.73
CA GLY A 92 15.10 4.74 -13.19
C GLY A 92 14.03 3.82 -13.79
N ILE A 93 12.94 3.57 -13.06
CA ILE A 93 11.84 2.69 -13.46
C ILE A 93 10.65 3.55 -13.87
N GLU A 94 10.13 3.30 -15.07
CA GLU A 94 8.88 3.95 -15.49
C GLU A 94 7.71 3.45 -14.63
N PRO A 95 6.96 4.35 -13.96
CA PRO A 95 5.80 3.94 -13.17
C PRO A 95 4.76 3.19 -14.02
N PRO A 96 4.11 2.15 -13.46
CA PRO A 96 2.99 1.51 -14.14
C PRO A 96 1.85 2.51 -14.34
N ALA A 97 0.96 2.24 -15.29
CA ALA A 97 -0.19 3.12 -15.55
C ALA A 97 -1.06 3.28 -14.29
N HIS A 98 -1.31 2.17 -13.59
CA HIS A 98 -2.03 2.11 -12.33
C HIS A 98 -1.34 1.16 -11.35
N ILE A 99 -1.66 1.30 -10.07
CA ILE A 99 -1.35 0.33 -9.01
C ILE A 99 -2.67 -0.22 -8.49
N ASP A 100 -2.76 -1.54 -8.40
CA ASP A 100 -3.91 -2.24 -7.87
C ASP A 100 -3.83 -2.35 -6.34
N TYR A 101 -4.78 -1.73 -5.65
CA TYR A 101 -4.89 -1.79 -4.20
C TYR A 101 -6.12 -2.56 -3.75
N GLY A 102 -5.94 -3.43 -2.76
CA GLY A 102 -7.03 -3.81 -1.87
C GLY A 102 -7.39 -2.63 -0.95
N TYR A 103 -8.58 -2.06 -1.14
CA TYR A 103 -9.15 -1.02 -0.29
C TYR A 103 -10.23 -1.60 0.61
N VAL A 104 -10.07 -1.38 1.91
CA VAL A 104 -11.03 -1.85 2.92
C VAL A 104 -12.25 -0.97 2.91
N LEU A 105 -13.41 -1.56 2.65
CA LEU A 105 -14.70 -0.89 2.65
C LEU A 105 -15.52 -1.30 3.89
N PRO A 106 -16.10 -0.34 4.60
CA PRO A 106 -17.01 -0.66 5.70
C PRO A 106 -18.24 -1.41 5.17
N VAL A 107 -18.71 -2.40 5.92
CA VAL A 107 -19.98 -3.06 5.61
C VAL A 107 -21.13 -2.11 5.94
N PRO A 108 -22.07 -1.85 5.01
CA PRO A 108 -23.24 -1.03 5.30
C PRO A 108 -24.05 -1.61 6.47
N ASN A 109 -24.54 -0.75 7.37
CA ASN A 109 -25.36 -1.13 8.54
C ASN A 109 -24.69 -2.10 9.52
N HIS A 110 -23.36 -2.08 9.62
CA HIS A 110 -22.65 -2.90 10.60
C HIS A 110 -23.12 -2.59 12.04
N PRO A 111 -23.64 -3.58 12.79
CA PRO A 111 -23.97 -3.39 14.20
C PRO A 111 -22.65 -3.16 14.94
N GLY A 112 -22.52 -2.06 15.68
CA GLY A 112 -21.26 -1.54 16.25
C GLY A 112 -20.52 -2.41 17.28
N GLY A 113 -20.44 -3.72 17.11
CA GLY A 113 -19.67 -4.67 17.92
C GLY A 113 -18.30 -4.99 17.32
N LEU A 114 -17.41 -5.56 18.15
CA LEU A 114 -15.99 -5.83 17.91
C LEU A 114 -15.64 -6.82 16.79
N ASN A 115 -16.61 -7.31 16.02
CA ASN A 115 -16.32 -8.17 14.87
C ASN A 115 -15.88 -7.28 13.70
N ILE A 116 -14.64 -7.44 13.24
CA ILE A 116 -14.15 -6.78 12.03
C ILE A 116 -14.88 -7.41 10.84
N GLN A 117 -16.06 -6.89 10.49
CA GLN A 117 -16.70 -7.17 9.20
C GLN A 117 -16.29 -6.06 8.23
N ALA A 118 -15.17 -6.31 7.58
CA ALA A 118 -14.68 -5.50 6.48
C ALA A 118 -14.98 -6.22 5.16
N THR A 119 -15.40 -5.44 4.16
CA THR A 119 -15.32 -5.88 2.76
C THR A 119 -14.09 -5.26 2.11
N GLN A 120 -13.73 -5.74 0.94
CA GLN A 120 -12.62 -5.20 0.18
C GLN A 120 -13.06 -4.94 -1.25
N ALA A 121 -12.67 -3.81 -1.81
CA ALA A 121 -12.68 -3.59 -3.26
C ALA A 121 -11.24 -3.52 -3.77
N ASN A 122 -11.03 -3.95 -5.01
CA ASN A 122 -9.80 -3.64 -5.72
C ASN A 122 -9.99 -2.30 -6.42
N ILE A 123 -9.10 -1.35 -6.14
CA ILE A 123 -9.09 -0.03 -6.76
C ILE A 123 -7.82 0.14 -7.60
N HIS A 124 -7.96 0.79 -8.75
CA HIS A 124 -6.85 1.03 -9.69
C HIS A 124 -6.38 2.48 -9.54
N LEU A 125 -5.38 2.72 -8.68
CA LEU A 125 -4.90 4.08 -8.45
C LEU A 125 -3.93 4.54 -9.55
N PRO A 126 -4.05 5.77 -10.06
CA PRO A 126 -3.30 6.22 -11.23
C PRO A 126 -1.85 6.58 -10.84
N CYS A 127 -0.89 5.76 -11.23
CA CYS A 127 0.51 5.93 -10.78
C CYS A 127 1.35 6.76 -11.76
N ARG A 128 1.06 6.69 -13.06
CA ARG A 128 1.83 7.42 -14.09
C ARG A 128 1.48 8.92 -14.20
N VAL A 129 0.36 9.35 -13.63
CA VAL A 129 -0.08 10.75 -13.67
C VAL A 129 0.97 11.63 -12.99
N GLN A 130 1.62 12.52 -13.75
CA GLN A 130 2.74 13.32 -13.24
C GLN A 130 2.27 14.40 -12.26
N CYS A 131 1.14 15.05 -12.54
CA CYS A 131 0.60 16.10 -11.69
C CYS A 131 0.03 15.54 -10.37
N SER A 132 0.59 15.93 -9.22
CA SER A 132 0.08 15.52 -7.91
C SER A 132 -1.37 15.94 -7.67
N LYS A 133 -1.78 17.10 -8.19
CA LYS A 133 -3.17 17.59 -8.08
C LYS A 133 -4.14 16.71 -8.86
N GLU A 134 -3.80 16.38 -10.10
CA GLU A 134 -4.61 15.48 -10.93
C GLU A 134 -4.68 14.08 -10.30
N ARG A 135 -3.56 13.56 -9.80
CA ARG A 135 -3.50 12.27 -9.10
C ARG A 135 -4.41 12.24 -7.87
N LEU A 136 -4.46 13.33 -7.11
CA LEU A 136 -5.35 13.49 -5.95
C LEU A 136 -6.82 13.38 -6.36
N TYR A 137 -7.25 14.12 -7.39
CA TYR A 137 -8.65 14.11 -7.85
C TYR A 137 -9.04 12.79 -8.51
N GLN A 138 -8.16 12.16 -9.29
CA GLN A 138 -8.44 10.83 -9.83
C GLN A 138 -8.53 9.79 -8.71
N THR A 139 -7.66 9.86 -7.71
CA THR A 139 -7.74 8.99 -6.51
C THR A 139 -9.07 9.19 -5.78
N GLN A 140 -9.56 10.44 -5.65
CA GLN A 140 -10.87 10.74 -5.08
C GLN A 140 -11.99 10.03 -5.84
N HIS A 141 -11.94 10.10 -7.18
CA HIS A 141 -12.94 9.52 -8.06
C HIS A 141 -12.98 7.99 -7.90
N PHE A 142 -11.84 7.31 -7.94
CA PHE A 142 -11.78 5.85 -7.77
C PHE A 142 -12.27 5.39 -6.40
N LEU A 143 -11.91 6.10 -5.33
CA LEU A 143 -12.35 5.76 -3.98
C LEU A 143 -13.85 5.97 -3.80
N LYS A 144 -14.40 7.12 -4.26
CA LYS A 144 -15.85 7.36 -4.21
C LYS A 144 -16.63 6.34 -5.00
N ASN A 145 -16.19 6.02 -6.22
CA ASN A 145 -16.86 4.98 -7.02
C ASN A 145 -16.87 3.63 -6.30
N ALA A 146 -15.80 3.28 -5.59
CA ALA A 146 -15.76 2.04 -4.81
C ALA A 146 -16.71 2.08 -3.59
N GLU A 147 -16.72 3.20 -2.86
CA GLU A 147 -17.57 3.42 -1.68
C GLU A 147 -19.07 3.50 -2.02
N GLU A 148 -19.42 4.15 -3.14
CA GLU A 148 -20.79 4.31 -3.63
C GLU A 148 -21.29 3.09 -4.42
N SER A 149 -20.41 2.13 -4.74
CA SER A 149 -20.81 0.93 -5.44
C SER A 149 -21.59 -0.03 -4.54
N ASN A 150 -22.44 -0.87 -5.17
CA ASN A 150 -23.05 -2.02 -4.49
C ASN A 150 -22.07 -3.20 -4.30
N LEU A 151 -20.79 -3.02 -4.63
CA LEU A 151 -19.78 -4.08 -4.58
C LEU A 151 -19.57 -4.63 -3.15
N PRO A 152 -19.48 -3.81 -2.08
CA PRO A 152 -19.42 -4.31 -0.70
C PRO A 152 -20.55 -5.28 -0.34
N LEU A 153 -21.80 -4.91 -0.67
CA LEU A 153 -22.96 -5.73 -0.40
C LEU A 153 -22.93 -7.03 -1.23
N ALA A 154 -22.58 -6.93 -2.51
CA ALA A 154 -22.44 -8.09 -3.39
C ALA A 154 -21.35 -9.04 -2.90
N ILE A 155 -20.21 -8.53 -2.44
CA ILE A 155 -19.11 -9.32 -1.87
C ILE A 155 -19.54 -9.95 -0.55
N TYR A 156 -20.21 -9.21 0.33
CA TYR A 156 -20.67 -9.72 1.62
C TYR A 156 -21.67 -10.88 1.47
N HIS A 157 -22.70 -10.69 0.63
CA HIS A 157 -23.67 -11.75 0.34
C HIS A 157 -23.05 -12.87 -0.49
N GLY A 158 -22.20 -12.55 -1.46
CA GLY A 158 -21.46 -13.53 -2.26
C GLY A 158 -20.51 -14.37 -1.42
N ALA A 159 -19.84 -13.80 -0.43
CA ALA A 159 -18.96 -14.52 0.50
C ALA A 159 -19.75 -15.53 1.34
N SER A 160 -20.96 -15.17 1.76
CA SER A 160 -21.86 -16.08 2.47
C SER A 160 -22.28 -17.27 1.61
N LEU A 161 -22.50 -17.05 0.30
CA LEU A 161 -22.77 -18.11 -0.67
C LEU A 161 -21.50 -18.95 -0.97
N LEU A 162 -20.33 -18.31 -1.04
CA LEU A 162 -19.05 -18.99 -1.23
C LEU A 162 -18.62 -19.81 -0.02
N ALA A 163 -19.07 -19.47 1.19
CA ALA A 163 -18.87 -20.29 2.38
C ALA A 163 -19.56 -21.66 2.27
N LEU A 164 -20.58 -21.79 1.40
CA LEU A 164 -21.22 -23.06 1.07
C LEU A 164 -20.49 -23.83 -0.05
N ALA A 165 -19.53 -23.19 -0.73
CA ALA A 165 -18.77 -23.84 -1.78
C ALA A 165 -17.69 -24.77 -1.20
N PRO A 166 -17.39 -25.90 -1.87
CA PRO A 166 -16.27 -26.75 -1.49
C PRO A 166 -14.95 -25.98 -1.37
N ILE A 167 -14.19 -26.23 -0.30
CA ILE A 167 -12.90 -25.57 0.00
C ILE A 167 -11.95 -25.51 -1.21
N PRO A 168 -11.82 -26.54 -2.08
CA PRO A 168 -10.96 -26.45 -3.25
C PRO A 168 -11.38 -25.36 -4.25
N ILE A 169 -12.68 -25.13 -4.42
CA ILE A 169 -13.23 -24.07 -5.28
C ILE A 169 -12.95 -22.71 -4.67
N VAL A 170 -13.20 -22.56 -3.37
CA VAL A 170 -12.88 -21.32 -2.62
C VAL A 170 -11.40 -20.99 -2.74
N ARG A 171 -10.50 -21.96 -2.57
CA ARG A 171 -9.05 -21.78 -2.73
C ARG A 171 -8.66 -21.42 -4.17
N ALA A 172 -9.26 -22.07 -5.16
CA ALA A 172 -8.99 -21.76 -6.57
C ALA A 172 -9.47 -20.36 -6.96
N MET A 173 -10.62 -19.93 -6.45
CA MET A 173 -11.15 -18.58 -6.61
C MET A 173 -10.27 -17.55 -5.89
N HIS A 174 -9.93 -17.80 -4.62
CA HIS A 174 -9.05 -16.93 -3.85
C HIS A 174 -7.70 -16.73 -4.55
N LYS A 175 -7.10 -17.80 -5.09
CA LYS A 175 -5.86 -17.73 -5.86
C LYS A 175 -5.99 -16.97 -7.19
N ARG A 176 -7.18 -16.94 -7.80
CA ARG A 176 -7.45 -16.14 -9.00
C ARG A 176 -7.69 -14.68 -8.64
N MET A 177 -8.31 -14.41 -7.48
CA MET A 177 -8.62 -13.06 -6.98
C MET A 177 -7.39 -12.39 -6.33
N SER A 178 -6.49 -13.16 -5.72
CA SER A 178 -5.22 -12.66 -5.16
C SER A 178 -4.23 -12.20 -6.22
N ASN A 179 -4.42 -12.60 -7.49
CA ASN A 179 -3.68 -12.03 -8.61
C ASN A 179 -4.11 -10.59 -8.96
N GLY A 180 -5.21 -10.07 -8.39
CA GLY A 180 -5.83 -8.80 -8.76
C GLY A 180 -5.53 -7.61 -7.85
N GLY A 181 -4.71 -7.79 -6.81
CA GLY A 181 -4.33 -6.70 -5.90
C GLY A 181 -3.05 -7.08 -5.16
N LEU A 182 -1.92 -6.59 -5.67
CA LEU A 182 -0.58 -6.95 -5.19
C LEU A 182 -0.06 -5.97 -4.12
N SER A 183 -0.91 -5.01 -3.74
CA SER A 183 -0.72 -4.11 -2.60
C SER A 183 -2.03 -3.97 -1.84
N TYR A 184 -1.96 -3.91 -0.52
CA TYR A 184 -3.13 -3.73 0.35
C TYR A 184 -2.93 -2.47 1.16
N MET A 185 -3.98 -1.68 1.32
CA MET A 185 -3.94 -0.48 2.14
C MET A 185 -5.07 -0.47 3.16
N SER A 186 -4.69 -0.56 4.44
CA SER A 186 -5.61 -0.34 5.56
C SER A 186 -5.46 1.08 6.07
N ASN A 187 -6.56 1.81 6.24
CA ASN A 187 -6.55 3.11 6.91
C ASN A 187 -7.35 2.98 8.21
N LEU A 188 -6.66 2.72 9.32
CA LEU A 188 -7.31 2.57 10.61
C LEU A 188 -7.57 3.95 11.22
N PRO A 189 -8.75 4.15 11.83
CA PRO A 189 -9.08 5.41 12.48
C PRO A 189 -8.05 5.73 13.56
N THR A 190 -7.58 6.98 13.57
CA THR A 190 -6.66 7.51 14.56
C THR A 190 -7.44 8.01 15.77
N THR A 191 -6.96 7.75 16.99
CA THR A 191 -7.51 8.39 18.18
C THR A 191 -6.96 9.82 18.31
N PHE A 192 -7.84 10.76 18.69
CA PHE A 192 -7.46 12.17 18.91
C PHE A 192 -7.11 12.47 20.37
N THR A 193 -7.41 11.53 21.25
CA THR A 193 -7.20 11.59 22.70
C THR A 193 -5.93 10.86 23.10
N LYS A 194 -5.34 11.31 24.20
CA LYS A 194 -4.28 10.58 24.91
C LYS A 194 -4.84 9.28 25.44
N GLU A 195 -4.27 8.17 24.99
CA GLU A 195 -4.58 6.85 25.51
C GLU A 195 -3.50 6.39 26.49
N TYR A 196 -3.90 5.57 27.45
CA TYR A 196 -3.02 5.00 28.47
C TYR A 196 -3.22 3.49 28.55
N ALA A 197 -2.13 2.74 28.70
CA ALA A 197 -2.14 1.32 29.03
C ALA A 197 -1.36 1.14 30.33
N ASP A 198 -2.01 0.57 31.36
CA ASP A 198 -1.42 0.34 32.68
C ASP A 198 -0.75 1.60 33.29
N GLY A 199 -1.39 2.76 33.10
CA GLY A 199 -0.89 4.06 33.59
C GLY A 199 0.23 4.69 32.76
N LEU A 200 0.68 4.04 31.69
CA LEU A 200 1.69 4.57 30.75
C LEU A 200 1.02 5.18 29.53
N GLU A 201 1.46 6.38 29.13
CA GLU A 201 0.95 7.05 27.91
C GLU A 201 1.36 6.26 26.66
N ILE A 202 0.38 5.93 25.82
CA ILE A 202 0.64 5.34 24.51
C ILE A 202 1.07 6.47 23.57
N VAL A 203 2.37 6.52 23.29
CA VAL A 203 2.98 7.59 22.48
C VAL A 203 3.00 7.29 20.99
N ASP A 204 2.83 6.03 20.60
CA ASP A 204 2.86 5.57 19.22
C ASP A 204 2.11 4.24 19.07
N VAL A 205 1.54 4.01 17.89
CA VAL A 205 0.86 2.75 17.56
C VAL A 205 1.36 2.29 16.20
N PHE A 206 1.86 1.05 16.17
CA PHE A 206 2.27 0.40 14.94
C PHE A 206 1.30 -0.70 14.60
N VAL A 207 0.75 -0.63 13.39
CA VAL A 207 -0.10 -1.66 12.82
C VAL A 207 0.71 -2.36 11.75
N THR A 208 0.83 -3.67 11.87
CA THR A 208 1.51 -4.50 10.89
C THR A 208 0.73 -5.79 10.71
N THR A 209 0.84 -6.38 9.53
CA THR A 209 0.33 -7.71 9.23
C THR A 209 1.39 -8.50 8.47
N SER A 210 1.29 -9.82 8.52
CA SER A 210 2.05 -10.68 7.61
C SER A 210 1.62 -10.43 6.17
N ILE A 211 2.59 -10.29 5.29
CA ILE A 211 2.39 -10.29 3.85
C ILE A 211 2.11 -11.74 3.40
N SER A 212 1.09 -11.98 2.57
CA SER A 212 0.91 -13.27 1.89
C SER A 212 1.90 -13.41 0.72
N ASP A 213 2.27 -14.65 0.34
CA ASP A 213 3.31 -14.97 -0.66
C ASP A 213 3.24 -14.21 -2.01
N ASP A 214 2.08 -13.61 -2.32
CA ASP A 214 1.82 -12.89 -3.56
C ASP A 214 1.96 -11.36 -3.43
N LEU A 215 1.96 -10.79 -2.23
CA LEU A 215 2.03 -9.35 -2.00
C LEU A 215 3.50 -8.91 -1.88
N GLY A 216 3.98 -7.97 -2.70
CA GLY A 216 5.36 -7.44 -2.52
C GLY A 216 5.45 -6.31 -1.50
N LEU A 217 4.35 -5.56 -1.35
CA LEU A 217 4.23 -4.37 -0.52
C LEU A 217 2.87 -4.37 0.18
N PHE A 218 2.88 -4.30 1.50
CA PHE A 218 1.69 -4.07 2.30
C PHE A 218 1.79 -2.70 2.95
N ILE A 219 0.72 -1.90 2.91
CA ILE A 219 0.69 -0.56 3.47
C ILE A 219 -0.45 -0.49 4.50
N SER A 220 -0.19 0.15 5.61
CA SER A 220 -1.22 0.41 6.62
C SER A 220 -1.00 1.77 7.24
N CYS A 221 -2.08 2.40 7.62
CA CYS A 221 -2.06 3.69 8.27
C CYS A 221 -2.70 3.55 9.64
N GLY A 222 -2.05 4.10 10.64
CA GLY A 222 -2.47 4.02 12.03
C GLY A 222 -1.89 5.19 12.79
N GLY A 223 -2.56 5.58 13.87
CA GLY A 223 -2.20 6.80 14.56
C GLY A 223 -2.84 6.92 15.93
N ILE A 224 -2.25 7.79 16.74
CA ILE A 224 -2.70 8.16 18.07
C ILE A 224 -2.30 9.62 18.33
N ASN A 225 -3.02 10.32 19.20
CA ASN A 225 -2.70 11.68 19.63
C ASN A 225 -2.60 12.68 18.47
N ASN A 226 -3.59 12.66 17.56
CA ASN A 226 -3.63 13.54 16.38
C ASN A 226 -2.42 13.39 15.45
N LYS A 227 -1.71 12.26 15.52
CA LYS A 227 -0.58 11.92 14.67
C LYS A 227 -0.83 10.58 14.00
N GLN A 228 -0.53 10.49 12.71
CA GLN A 228 -0.64 9.26 11.92
C GLN A 228 0.73 8.86 11.38
N ARG A 229 0.94 7.55 11.21
CA ARG A 229 2.03 6.98 10.43
C ARG A 229 1.48 6.20 9.27
N ILE A 230 2.19 6.27 8.15
CA ILE A 230 2.03 5.32 7.05
C ILE A 230 3.14 4.29 7.23
N MET A 231 2.74 3.07 7.55
CA MET A 231 3.59 1.93 7.82
C MET A 231 3.51 0.97 6.65
N PHE A 232 4.58 0.26 6.38
CA PHE A 232 4.63 -0.67 5.29
C PHE A 232 5.52 -1.85 5.59
N ASN A 233 5.06 -3.02 5.15
CA ASN A 233 5.88 -4.22 5.08
C ASN A 233 6.32 -4.39 3.63
N MET A 234 7.60 -4.66 3.45
CA MET A 234 8.24 -4.84 2.15
C MET A 234 8.96 -6.16 2.10
N ASP A 235 8.80 -6.91 1.00
CA ASP A 235 9.63 -8.09 0.76
C ASP A 235 11.08 -7.67 0.46
N LYS A 236 12.05 -8.20 1.23
CA LYS A 236 13.48 -7.90 1.05
C LYS A 236 13.99 -8.30 -0.33
N SER A 237 13.43 -9.36 -0.91
CA SER A 237 13.79 -9.83 -2.26
C SER A 237 13.36 -8.84 -3.35
N VAL A 238 12.38 -7.99 -3.06
CA VAL A 238 11.85 -6.97 -3.97
C VAL A 238 12.46 -5.60 -3.68
N PHE A 239 12.57 -5.21 -2.41
CA PHE A 239 12.97 -3.85 -2.00
C PHE A 239 14.44 -3.73 -1.54
N GLY A 240 15.17 -4.84 -1.45
CA GLY A 240 16.63 -4.82 -1.24
C GLY A 240 17.04 -4.71 0.23
N ASP A 241 17.22 -3.48 0.74
CA ASP A 241 17.70 -3.21 2.10
C ASP A 241 16.83 -2.20 2.88
N ASN A 242 17.16 -1.98 4.15
CA ASN A 242 16.48 -1.01 5.03
C ASN A 242 16.58 0.45 4.52
N ALA A 243 17.64 0.79 3.78
CA ALA A 243 17.80 2.16 3.26
C ALA A 243 16.76 2.45 2.17
N THR A 244 16.34 1.44 1.41
CA THR A 244 15.22 1.57 0.46
C THR A 244 13.91 1.91 1.18
N ALA A 245 13.63 1.28 2.32
CA ALA A 245 12.42 1.57 3.11
C ALA A 245 12.38 3.03 3.58
N LEU A 246 13.52 3.57 4.03
CA LEU A 246 13.64 4.97 4.43
C LEU A 246 13.46 5.95 3.25
N LYS A 247 14.07 5.64 2.10
CA LYS A 247 13.88 6.44 0.88
C LYS A 247 12.43 6.43 0.40
N PHE A 248 11.74 5.30 0.53
CA PHE A 248 10.33 5.19 0.19
C PHE A 248 9.45 6.01 1.14
N ALA A 249 9.69 5.94 2.46
CA ALA A 249 9.01 6.81 3.42
C ALA A 249 9.18 8.29 3.07
N ALA A 250 10.41 8.72 2.77
CA ALA A 250 10.69 10.09 2.36
C ALA A 250 9.92 10.49 1.10
N CYS A 251 9.81 9.59 0.10
CA CYS A 251 9.03 9.87 -1.12
C CYS A 251 7.53 10.09 -0.82
N ILE A 252 6.96 9.40 0.17
CA ILE A 252 5.57 9.58 0.59
C ILE A 252 5.40 10.93 1.30
N GLU A 253 6.32 11.27 2.20
CA GLU A 253 6.33 12.54 2.95
C GLU A 253 6.50 13.73 2.01
N GLU A 254 7.43 13.65 1.06
CA GLU A 254 7.61 14.66 0.01
C GLU A 254 6.33 14.87 -0.81
N GLU A 255 5.57 13.80 -1.10
CA GLU A 255 4.31 13.97 -1.80
C GLU A 255 3.26 14.70 -0.94
N LEU A 256 3.19 14.43 0.36
CA LEU A 256 2.31 15.18 1.27
C LEU A 256 2.67 16.66 1.30
N ASP A 257 3.96 16.98 1.38
CA ASP A 257 4.47 18.35 1.33
C ASP A 257 4.08 19.06 0.02
N VAL A 258 4.19 18.35 -1.12
CA VAL A 258 3.75 18.88 -2.42
C VAL A 258 2.25 19.16 -2.38
N LEU A 259 1.43 18.19 -1.95
CA LEU A 259 -0.02 18.32 -1.90
C LEU A 259 -0.49 19.47 -1.00
N GLU A 260 0.20 19.72 0.11
CA GLU A 260 -0.07 20.85 1.02
C GLU A 260 0.21 22.20 0.36
N ARG A 261 1.29 22.29 -0.44
CA ARG A 261 1.73 23.52 -1.10
C ARG A 261 1.02 23.80 -2.43
N LEU A 262 0.22 22.87 -2.95
CA LEU A 262 -0.50 23.06 -4.20
C LEU A 262 -1.48 24.25 -4.13
N PRO A 263 -1.60 25.05 -5.22
CA PRO A 263 -2.54 26.17 -5.26
C PRO A 263 -3.99 25.69 -5.16
N LYS A 264 -4.81 26.48 -4.45
CA LYS A 264 -6.23 26.19 -4.18
C LYS A 264 -7.11 26.31 -5.43
N SER A 265 -6.77 27.19 -6.38
CA SER A 265 -7.56 27.38 -7.60
C SER A 265 -7.27 26.30 -8.65
N ILE A 266 -8.30 25.86 -9.37
CA ILE A 266 -8.20 24.85 -10.45
C ILE A 266 -7.48 25.43 -11.68
N THR A 267 -7.40 26.75 -11.80
CA THR A 267 -6.86 27.46 -12.97
C THR A 267 -5.35 27.32 -13.16
N GLU A 268 -4.62 26.78 -12.18
CA GLU A 268 -3.17 26.59 -12.23
C GLU A 268 -2.82 25.11 -12.09
N LEU A 269 -3.06 24.32 -13.15
CA LEU A 269 -2.43 23.01 -13.31
C LEU A 269 -0.97 23.22 -13.77
N ASN A 270 -0.15 23.84 -12.91
CA ASN A 270 1.30 23.82 -13.13
C ASN A 270 1.81 22.49 -12.58
N CYS A 271 2.09 21.57 -13.50
CA CYS A 271 2.70 20.28 -13.22
C CYS A 271 4.18 20.51 -12.87
N TYR A 272 4.61 20.07 -11.68
CA TYR A 272 6.02 19.99 -11.27
C TYR A 272 6.43 18.52 -11.17
#